data_AF-A0A4U9U2N1-F1
#
_entry.id   AF-A0A4U9U2N1-F1
#
_cell.length_a   1.000
_cell.length_b   1.000
_cell.length_c   1.000
_cell.angle_alpha   90.00
_cell.angle_beta   90.00
_cell.angle_gamma   90.00
#
_symmetry.space_group_name_H-M   'P 1'
#
loop_
_entity.id
_entity.type
_entity.pdbx_description
1 polymer ?
#
loop_
_entity_poly.entity_id
_entity_poly.type
_entity_poly.pdbx_seq_one_letter_code
_entity_poly.pdbx_strand_id
1 'polypeptide(L)'
;MGFCFLANIPIAIERAKDRFGLGKVAVIDWDVHHGNGTQHIYWQRDDVLTISLHQDGCFPAGYAGEQDRGEGAGAGYNINIPLLAGAGDDGYQYAMQQIVIPALEQFEPEMIIIACGYDANAIDPLARMQFTQRQLPRDDRPGTRCCGQALWWQAGDGA
;
A
#
# COMPACT_ATOMS: atom_id res chain seq x y z
N MET A 1 7.83 13.91 -3.92
CA MET A 1 6.46 14.49 -3.82
C MET A 1 5.93 14.69 -5.22
N GLY A 2 4.84 14.03 -5.57
CA GLY A 2 4.17 14.14 -6.87
C GLY A 2 2.67 14.37 -6.64
N PHE A 3 2.17 15.55 -7.01
CA PHE A 3 0.76 15.98 -6.99
C PHE A 3 -0.04 15.88 -5.67
N CYS A 4 0.51 15.30 -4.60
CA CYS A 4 -0.11 15.27 -3.27
C CYS A 4 0.22 16.53 -2.47
N PHE A 5 -0.80 17.29 -2.06
CA PHE A 5 -0.65 18.47 -1.19
C PHE A 5 -0.83 18.14 0.30
N LEU A 6 -1.59 17.08 0.59
CA LEU A 6 -1.87 16.60 1.94
C LEU A 6 -1.57 15.10 2.01
N ALA A 7 -1.12 14.65 3.18
CA ALA A 7 -0.92 13.24 3.47
C ALA A 7 -2.25 12.59 3.86
N ASN A 8 -3.16 12.45 2.90
CA ASN A 8 -4.56 12.05 3.14
C ASN A 8 -4.69 10.75 3.95
N ILE A 9 -3.95 9.69 3.56
CA ILE A 9 -3.98 8.40 4.26
C ILE A 9 -3.43 8.53 5.69
N PRO A 10 -2.22 9.09 5.91
CA PRO A 10 -1.74 9.33 7.27
C PRO A 10 -2.69 10.16 8.14
N ILE A 11 -3.27 11.24 7.63
CA ILE A 11 -4.26 12.05 8.36
C ILE A 11 -5.46 11.19 8.79
N ALA A 12 -5.95 10.33 7.89
CA ALA A 12 -7.07 9.45 8.18
C ALA A 12 -6.71 8.35 9.19
N ILE A 13 -5.50 7.80 9.13
CA ILE A 13 -4.99 6.84 10.13
C ILE A 13 -4.96 7.47 11.50
N GLU A 14 -4.31 8.62 11.66
CA GLU A 14 -4.21 9.27 12.98
C GLU A 14 -5.62 9.57 13.53
N ARG A 15 -6.54 10.00 12.66
CA ARG A 15 -7.93 10.23 13.06
C ARG A 15 -8.67 8.95 13.44
N ALA A 16 -8.45 7.85 12.73
CA ALA A 16 -9.07 6.56 13.02
C ALA A 16 -8.53 5.97 14.32
N LYS A 17 -7.22 6.03 14.56
CA LYS A 17 -6.58 5.60 15.81
C LYS A 17 -7.12 6.37 17.01
N ASP A 18 -7.20 7.70 16.91
CA ASP A 18 -7.78 8.56 17.95
C ASP A 18 -9.27 8.24 18.20
N ARG A 19 -10.06 8.09 17.13
CA ARG A 19 -11.52 7.93 17.24
C ARG A 19 -11.93 6.54 17.71
N PHE A 20 -11.23 5.50 17.27
CA PHE A 20 -11.63 4.10 17.45
C PHE A 20 -10.66 3.30 18.35
N GLY A 21 -9.57 3.92 18.83
CA GLY A 21 -8.61 3.25 19.71
C GLY A 21 -7.75 2.19 19.03
N LEU A 22 -7.56 2.29 17.71
CA LEU A 22 -6.82 1.28 16.92
C LEU A 22 -5.33 1.28 17.27
N GLY A 23 -4.81 0.10 17.59
CA GLY A 23 -3.40 -0.14 17.85
C GLY A 23 -2.61 -0.33 16.55
N LYS A 24 -3.05 -1.22 15.66
CA LYS A 24 -2.32 -1.61 14.43
C LYS A 24 -3.13 -1.32 13.17
N VAL A 25 -2.56 -0.54 12.26
CA VAL A 25 -3.17 -0.23 10.95
C VAL A 25 -2.21 -0.59 9.83
N ALA A 26 -2.67 -1.23 8.76
CA ALA A 26 -1.85 -1.52 7.59
C ALA A 26 -2.25 -0.64 6.41
N VAL A 27 -1.26 -0.15 5.68
CA VAL A 27 -1.43 0.54 4.41
C VAL A 27 -0.88 -0.33 3.29
N ILE A 28 -1.71 -0.65 2.31
CA ILE A 28 -1.32 -1.31 1.07
C ILE A 28 -1.41 -0.28 -0.05
N ASP A 29 -0.26 0.19 -0.52
CA ASP A 29 -0.17 1.13 -1.62
C ASP A 29 0.12 0.37 -2.92
N TRP A 30 -0.85 0.32 -3.82
CA TRP A 30 -0.67 -0.28 -5.15
C TRP A 30 -0.67 0.75 -6.28
N ASP A 31 -0.65 2.05 -5.95
CA ASP A 31 -0.28 3.08 -6.91
C ASP A 31 1.08 2.70 -7.52
N VAL A 32 1.24 2.92 -8.81
CA VAL A 32 2.45 2.47 -9.51
C VAL A 32 3.70 3.21 -9.05
N HIS A 33 3.53 4.33 -8.36
CA HIS A 33 4.60 5.11 -7.78
C HIS A 33 4.82 4.75 -6.31
N HIS A 34 6.06 4.92 -5.85
CA HIS A 34 6.40 4.63 -4.46
C HIS A 34 5.64 5.56 -3.52
N GLY A 35 5.01 4.97 -2.49
CA GLY A 35 4.28 5.63 -1.42
C GLY A 35 5.17 6.41 -0.42
N ASN A 36 6.08 7.22 -0.94
CA ASN A 36 7.19 7.83 -0.21
C ASN A 36 6.74 8.71 0.98
N GLY A 37 5.57 9.34 0.89
CA GLY A 37 5.02 10.16 1.96
C GLY A 37 4.58 9.33 3.16
N THR A 38 3.83 8.25 2.89
CA THR A 38 3.37 7.31 3.93
C THR A 38 4.56 6.61 4.59
N GLN A 39 5.52 6.11 3.80
CA GLN A 39 6.77 5.53 4.31
C GLN A 39 7.49 6.49 5.27
N HIS A 40 7.66 7.76 4.87
CA HIS A 40 8.40 8.72 5.67
C HIS A 40 7.71 9.02 7.02
N ILE A 41 6.37 9.16 7.03
CA ILE A 41 5.61 9.49 8.24
C ILE A 41 5.66 8.34 9.26
N TYR A 42 5.66 7.10 8.79
CA TYR A 42 5.64 5.91 9.65
C TYR A 42 7.01 5.21 9.80
N TRP A 43 8.09 5.84 9.32
CA TRP A 43 9.42 5.22 9.21
C TRP A 43 9.95 4.58 10.51
N GLN A 44 9.64 5.16 11.66
CA GLN A 44 10.10 4.70 12.98
C GLN A 44 8.98 4.07 13.82
N ARG A 45 7.85 3.72 13.22
CA ARG A 45 6.62 3.30 13.89
C ARG A 45 6.28 1.85 13.59
N ASP A 46 5.97 1.07 14.63
CA ASP A 46 5.51 -0.32 14.56
C ASP A 46 3.99 -0.46 14.64
N ASP A 47 3.30 0.65 14.93
CA ASP A 47 1.85 0.72 15.03
C ASP A 47 1.17 0.94 13.66
N VAL A 48 1.96 1.10 12.60
CA VAL A 48 1.52 1.15 11.20
C VAL A 48 2.47 0.37 10.29
N LEU A 49 1.94 -0.62 9.57
CA LEU A 49 2.65 -1.34 8.52
C LEU A 49 2.44 -0.66 7.18
N THR A 50 3.51 -0.25 6.50
CA THR A 50 3.45 0.34 5.15
C THR A 50 3.98 -0.62 4.10
N ILE A 51 3.16 -0.95 3.11
CA ILE A 51 3.51 -1.81 1.98
C ILE A 51 3.30 -1.02 0.70
N SER A 52 4.30 -0.95 -0.18
CA SER A 52 4.17 -0.29 -1.49
C SER A 52 4.59 -1.22 -2.62
N LEU A 53 3.68 -1.48 -3.55
CA LEU A 53 3.93 -2.17 -4.82
C LEU A 53 4.04 -1.11 -5.91
N HIS A 54 5.25 -0.85 -6.38
CA HIS A 54 5.50 0.22 -7.34
C HIS A 54 6.45 -0.24 -8.43
N GLN A 55 6.44 0.45 -9.57
CA GLN A 55 7.43 0.22 -10.60
C GLN A 55 8.80 0.73 -10.13
N ASP A 56 9.80 -0.14 -10.19
CA ASP A 56 11.18 0.17 -9.90
C ASP A 56 11.64 1.44 -10.65
N GLY A 57 12.12 2.42 -9.87
CA GLY A 57 12.71 3.64 -10.37
C GLY A 57 11.74 4.63 -11.04
N CYS A 58 10.43 4.39 -10.99
CA CYS A 58 9.44 5.23 -11.70
C CYS A 58 9.32 6.62 -11.06
N PHE A 59 8.74 6.69 -9.87
CA PHE A 59 8.65 7.91 -9.09
C PHE A 59 8.60 7.57 -7.59
N PRO A 60 9.42 8.21 -6.74
CA PRO A 60 10.52 9.11 -7.09
C PRO A 60 11.56 8.47 -8.03
N ALA A 61 12.08 9.25 -8.97
CA ALA A 61 12.91 8.72 -10.04
C ALA A 61 14.16 8.00 -9.51
N GLY A 62 14.38 6.76 -9.96
CA GLY A 62 15.53 5.93 -9.57
C GLY A 62 15.42 5.27 -8.19
N TYR A 63 14.29 5.39 -7.50
CA TYR A 63 14.06 4.73 -6.21
C TYR A 63 13.49 3.32 -6.38
N ALA A 64 14.13 2.32 -5.77
CA ALA A 64 13.67 0.93 -5.66
C ALA A 64 13.26 0.60 -4.22
N GLY A 65 14.16 0.86 -3.26
CA GLY A 65 13.85 0.89 -1.84
C GLY A 65 13.66 -0.47 -1.16
N GLU A 66 14.03 -1.59 -1.79
CA GLU A 66 13.83 -2.94 -1.24
C GLU A 66 14.56 -3.18 0.10
N GLN A 67 15.64 -2.43 0.35
CA GLN A 67 16.41 -2.50 1.60
C GLN A 67 15.89 -1.52 2.66
N ASP A 68 14.98 -0.62 2.30
CA ASP A 68 14.46 0.42 3.18
C ASP A 68 13.32 -0.16 4.02
N ARG A 69 13.66 -0.64 5.21
CA ARG A 69 12.75 -1.45 6.05
C ARG A 69 12.27 -0.76 7.32
N GLY A 70 12.35 0.57 7.40
CA GLY A 70 12.11 1.32 8.63
C GLY A 70 13.30 1.31 9.57
N GLU A 71 13.18 2.02 10.70
CA GLU A 71 14.24 2.19 11.68
C GLU A 71 13.70 2.18 13.12
N GLY A 72 14.54 1.82 14.09
CA GLY A 72 14.14 1.81 15.50
C GLY A 72 12.98 0.85 15.74
N ALA A 73 11.90 1.33 16.35
CA ALA A 73 10.69 0.52 16.57
C ALA A 73 10.05 0.09 15.24
N GLY A 74 10.07 0.95 14.21
CA GLY A 74 9.52 0.66 12.88
C GLY A 74 10.35 -0.28 12.02
N ALA A 75 11.49 -0.79 12.50
CA ALA A 75 12.30 -1.73 11.74
C ALA A 75 11.51 -3.03 11.46
N GLY A 76 11.30 -3.32 10.18
CA GLY A 76 10.48 -4.43 9.69
C GLY A 76 9.05 -4.04 9.32
N TYR A 77 8.61 -2.81 9.61
CA TYR A 77 7.23 -2.33 9.40
C TYR A 77 7.10 -1.42 8.15
N ASN A 78 8.13 -1.37 7.30
CA ASN A 78 8.05 -0.82 5.95
C ASN A 78 8.51 -1.88 4.93
N ILE A 79 7.71 -2.11 3.90
CA ILE A 79 7.97 -3.11 2.85
C ILE A 79 7.78 -2.46 1.48
N ASN A 80 8.88 -2.28 0.76
CA ASN A 80 8.88 -1.86 -0.64
C ASN A 80 9.01 -3.08 -1.55
N ILE A 81 8.14 -3.15 -2.56
CA ILE A 81 8.12 -4.21 -3.56
C ILE A 81 8.33 -3.55 -4.94
N PRO A 82 9.59 -3.26 -5.31
CA PRO A 82 9.90 -2.69 -6.62
C PRO A 82 9.69 -3.75 -7.71
N LEU A 83 8.64 -3.57 -8.49
CA LEU A 83 8.31 -4.43 -9.63
C LEU A 83 9.02 -3.92 -10.88
N LEU A 84 9.55 -4.84 -11.68
CA LEU A 84 10.17 -4.49 -12.95
C LEU A 84 9.14 -3.89 -13.92
N ALA A 85 9.57 -2.90 -14.69
CA ALA A 85 8.79 -2.34 -15.78
C ALA A 85 8.30 -3.46 -16.73
N GLY A 86 7.04 -3.37 -17.15
CA GLY A 86 6.37 -4.38 -17.95
C GLY A 86 5.65 -5.46 -17.14
N ALA A 87 5.79 -5.52 -15.82
CA ALA A 87 5.03 -6.45 -15.01
C ALA A 87 3.52 -6.16 -15.13
N GLY A 88 2.75 -7.22 -15.33
CA GLY A 88 1.28 -7.20 -15.39
C GLY A 88 0.68 -8.05 -14.28
N ASP A 89 -0.52 -8.55 -14.50
CA ASP A 89 -1.34 -9.22 -13.49
C ASP A 89 -0.58 -10.30 -12.70
N ASP A 90 0.14 -11.19 -13.38
CA ASP A 90 0.85 -12.31 -12.72
C ASP A 90 1.93 -11.80 -11.74
N GLY A 91 2.61 -10.71 -12.09
CA GLY A 91 3.63 -10.10 -11.23
C GLY A 91 3.01 -9.49 -9.97
N TYR A 92 1.89 -8.77 -10.14
CA TYR A 92 1.13 -8.22 -9.02
C TYR A 92 0.52 -9.33 -8.14
N GLN A 93 -0.05 -10.37 -8.74
CA GLN A 93 -0.61 -11.51 -8.00
C GLN A 93 0.46 -12.27 -7.22
N TYR A 94 1.62 -12.51 -7.82
CA TYR A 94 2.73 -13.14 -7.14
C TYR A 94 3.20 -12.31 -5.94
N ALA A 95 3.39 -11.00 -6.12
CA ALA A 95 3.75 -10.09 -5.03
C ALA A 95 2.69 -10.09 -3.90
N MET A 96 1.40 -10.06 -4.26
CA MET A 96 0.30 -10.13 -3.31
C MET A 96 0.32 -11.42 -2.48
N GLN A 97 0.45 -12.58 -3.15
CA GLN A 97 0.39 -13.89 -2.49
C GLN A 97 1.65 -14.20 -1.67
N GLN A 98 2.82 -13.80 -2.15
CA GLN A 98 4.10 -14.19 -1.55
C GLN A 98 4.63 -13.19 -0.53
N ILE A 99 4.19 -11.93 -0.60
CA ILE A 99 4.73 -10.86 0.25
C ILE A 99 3.61 -10.16 1.02
N VAL A 100 2.62 -9.60 0.32
CA VAL A 100 1.61 -8.74 0.96
C VAL A 100 0.74 -9.51 1.95
N ILE A 101 0.13 -10.62 1.53
CA ILE A 101 -0.76 -11.43 2.39
C ILE A 101 0.02 -11.98 3.59
N PRO A 102 1.18 -12.63 3.44
CA PRO A 102 1.96 -13.09 4.59
C PRO A 102 2.36 -11.98 5.56
N ALA A 103 2.71 -10.79 5.05
CA ALA A 103 3.04 -9.64 5.90
C ALA A 103 1.83 -9.16 6.70
N LEU A 104 0.63 -9.12 6.10
CA LEU A 104 -0.61 -8.77 6.79
C LEU A 104 -0.99 -9.82 7.83
N GLU A 105 -0.85 -11.11 7.53
CA GLU A 105 -1.10 -12.20 8.47
C GLU A 105 -0.15 -12.14 9.67
N GLN A 106 1.12 -11.81 9.45
CA GLN A 106 2.08 -11.62 10.54
C GLN A 106 1.81 -10.36 11.37
N PHE A 107 1.36 -9.28 10.72
CA PHE A 107 1.11 -8.01 11.38
C PHE A 107 -0.22 -7.97 12.13
N GLU A 108 -1.21 -8.74 11.70
CA GLU A 108 -2.58 -8.78 12.24
C GLU A 108 -3.17 -7.36 12.44
N PRO A 109 -3.36 -6.57 11.36
CA PRO A 109 -3.90 -5.23 11.46
C PRO A 109 -5.38 -5.25 11.87
N GLU A 110 -5.79 -4.27 12.67
CA GLU A 110 -7.21 -4.03 13.02
C GLU A 110 -7.94 -3.29 11.89
N MET A 111 -7.18 -2.59 11.04
CA MET A 111 -7.70 -1.87 9.87
C MET A 111 -6.69 -1.93 8.73
N ILE A 112 -7.19 -2.16 7.52
CA ILE A 112 -6.42 -2.08 6.29
C ILE A 112 -6.94 -0.91 5.46
N ILE A 113 -6.01 -0.07 5.00
CA ILE A 113 -6.25 1.04 4.10
C ILE A 113 -5.48 0.76 2.83
N ILE A 114 -6.13 0.88 1.68
CA ILE A 114 -5.50 0.67 0.39
C ILE A 114 -5.38 2.00 -0.32
N ALA A 115 -4.17 2.42 -0.68
CA ALA A 115 -3.97 3.54 -1.59
C ALA A 115 -4.20 3.04 -3.03
N CYS A 116 -5.39 3.32 -3.56
CA CYS A 116 -5.86 2.74 -4.81
C CYS A 116 -5.48 3.59 -6.03
N GLY A 117 -4.19 3.69 -6.37
CA GLY A 117 -3.77 4.21 -7.67
C GLY A 117 -4.18 3.26 -8.81
N TYR A 118 -4.47 3.81 -9.99
CA TYR A 118 -4.84 3.02 -11.18
C TYR A 118 -3.83 3.14 -12.30
N ASP A 119 -2.76 3.88 -12.09
CA ASP A 119 -1.70 4.21 -13.05
C ASP A 119 -0.74 3.04 -13.35
N ALA A 120 -0.91 1.89 -12.69
CA ALA A 120 -0.33 0.62 -13.11
C ALA A 120 -0.98 0.04 -14.38
N ASN A 121 -2.06 0.64 -14.87
CA ASN A 121 -2.78 0.15 -16.04
C ASN A 121 -1.93 0.22 -17.31
N ALA A 122 -2.18 -0.71 -18.25
CA ALA A 122 -1.39 -0.87 -19.47
C ALA A 122 -1.39 0.33 -20.45
N ILE A 123 -2.30 1.29 -20.27
CA ILE A 123 -2.42 2.48 -21.13
C ILE A 123 -2.00 3.77 -20.42
N ASP A 124 -1.45 3.66 -19.21
CA ASP A 124 -1.04 4.83 -18.44
C ASP A 124 0.22 5.50 -19.04
N PRO A 125 0.22 6.83 -19.24
CA PRO A 125 1.39 7.53 -19.73
C PRO A 125 2.50 7.67 -18.67
N LEU A 126 2.19 7.55 -17.38
CA LEU A 126 3.12 7.85 -16.28
C LEU A 126 3.96 6.64 -15.83
N ALA A 127 3.56 5.42 -16.18
CA ALA A 127 4.31 4.21 -15.86
C ALA A 127 4.31 3.20 -17.01
N ARG A 128 5.08 2.14 -16.88
CA ARG A 128 5.33 1.11 -17.91
C ARG A 128 4.82 -0.27 -17.48
N MET A 129 3.82 -0.31 -16.61
CA MET A 129 3.20 -1.55 -16.14
C MET A 129 2.12 -2.03 -17.11
N GLN A 130 1.69 -3.28 -16.96
CA GLN A 130 0.68 -3.91 -17.83
C GLN A 130 -0.47 -4.50 -17.00
N PHE A 131 -0.82 -3.85 -15.89
CA PHE A 131 -1.88 -4.35 -15.02
C PHE A 131 -3.25 -4.21 -15.69
N THR A 132 -4.05 -5.27 -15.61
CA THR A 132 -5.43 -5.33 -16.05
C THR A 132 -6.32 -5.62 -14.85
N GLN A 133 -7.35 -4.80 -14.64
CA GLN A 133 -8.27 -4.93 -13.50
C GLN A 133 -9.00 -6.29 -13.39
N ARG A 134 -8.80 -7.22 -14.34
CA ARG A 134 -9.46 -8.54 -14.33
C ARG A 134 -9.08 -9.40 -13.13
N GLN A 135 -7.97 -9.10 -12.46
CA GLN A 135 -7.36 -10.00 -11.49
C GLN A 135 -7.33 -9.48 -10.04
N LEU A 136 -7.86 -8.26 -9.78
CA LEU A 136 -8.13 -7.85 -8.40
C LEU A 136 -9.27 -8.71 -7.83
N PRO A 137 -9.17 -9.20 -6.58
CA PRO A 137 -10.28 -9.82 -5.90
C PRO A 137 -11.51 -8.92 -5.97
N ARG A 138 -12.58 -9.38 -6.61
CA ARG A 138 -13.87 -8.71 -6.56
C ARG A 138 -14.52 -9.06 -5.24
N ASP A 139 -14.35 -8.18 -4.26
CA ASP A 139 -15.13 -8.27 -3.03
C ASP A 139 -16.38 -7.40 -3.19
N ASP A 140 -17.52 -8.06 -3.33
CA ASP A 140 -18.83 -7.42 -3.54
C ASP A 140 -19.46 -6.90 -2.24
N ARG A 141 -18.75 -6.98 -1.09
CA ARG A 141 -19.24 -6.44 0.18
C ARG A 141 -19.43 -4.91 0.11
N PRO A 142 -20.39 -4.34 0.87
CA PRO A 142 -20.53 -2.89 0.97
C PRO A 142 -19.26 -2.28 1.58
N GLY A 143 -18.64 -1.34 0.86
CA GLY A 143 -17.43 -0.65 1.33
C GLY A 143 -16.11 -1.19 0.79
N THR A 144 -16.09 -2.27 0.00
CA THR A 144 -14.88 -2.83 -0.65
C THR A 144 -14.61 -2.30 -2.07
N ARG A 145 -15.23 -1.19 -2.46
CA ARG A 145 -14.96 -0.51 -3.73
C ARG A 145 -14.05 0.69 -3.50
N CYS A 146 -12.93 0.76 -4.24
CA CYS A 146 -12.12 1.98 -4.29
C CYS A 146 -12.99 3.12 -4.86
N CYS A 147 -13.45 4.01 -3.99
CA CYS A 147 -14.20 5.21 -4.33
C CYS A 147 -13.30 6.42 -4.05
N GLY A 148 -12.58 6.89 -5.07
CA GLY A 148 -11.43 7.75 -4.86
C GLY A 148 -10.21 6.95 -4.39
N GLN A 149 -9.07 7.63 -4.20
CA GLN A 149 -7.74 7.03 -4.02
C GLN A 149 -7.57 6.14 -2.76
N ALA A 150 -8.63 5.83 -2.02
CA ALA A 150 -8.56 5.01 -0.83
C ALA A 150 -9.71 4.00 -0.73
N LEU A 151 -9.38 2.77 -0.33
CA LEU A 151 -10.34 1.76 0.10
C LEU A 151 -10.07 1.36 1.55
N TRP A 152 -11.13 1.07 2.31
CA TRP A 152 -11.06 0.76 3.74
C TRP A 152 -11.63 -0.63 3.99
N TRP A 153 -10.88 -1.46 4.71
CA TRP A 153 -11.37 -2.74 5.18
C TRP A 153 -11.10 -2.89 6.67
N GLN A 154 -12.16 -3.02 7.46
CA GLN A 154 -12.05 -3.46 8.85
C GLN A 154 -11.79 -4.97 8.82
N ALA A 155 -10.62 -5.39 9.29
CA ALA A 155 -10.39 -6.79 9.59
C ALA A 155 -11.38 -7.17 10.70
N GLY A 156 -12.20 -8.19 10.49
CA GLY A 156 -13.36 -8.46 11.35
C GLY A 156 -12.99 -8.61 12.82
N ASP A 157 -13.95 -8.31 13.71
CA ASP A 157 -13.84 -8.61 15.13
C ASP A 157 -13.59 -10.12 15.30
N GLY A 158 -12.39 -10.49 15.75
CA GLY A 158 -12.09 -11.86 16.14
C GLY A 158 -13.04 -12.28 17.27
N ALA A 159 -13.84 -13.32 17.00
CA ALA A 159 -14.54 -14.09 18.03
C ALA A 159 -13.76 -15.38 18.32
#